data_AF-A0A2V6WQM8-F1
#
_entry.id   AF-A0A2V6WQM8-F1
#
_cell.length_a   1.000
_cell.length_b   1.000
_cell.length_c   1.000
_cell.angle_alpha   90.00
_cell.angle_beta   90.00
_cell.angle_gamma   90.00
#
_symmetry.space_group_name_H-M   'P 1'
#
loop_
_entity.id
_entity.type
_entity.pdbx_description
1 polymer ?
#
loop_
_entity_poly.entity_id
_entity_poly.type
_entity_poly.pdbx_seq_one_letter_code
_entity_poly.pdbx_strand_id
1 'polypeptide(L)'
;GKLRLYTSWPMQGAMIPEGTGMKNGVDLAVSEAGGAVAGYCLEVVNLDDASPQTGKWDGAVEAENANKAVGDPLAIVYIGTYNSGAAKVSIPINNRAHMAQITPANTYPGLTKKRGAAPGEPEIYRPGGFVNYFRPVPADDIQGAVGAKWAKRLGAKKVYILNDQELYGKGIADVFEA
;
A
#
# COMPACT_ATOMS: atom_id res chain seq x y z
N GLY A 1 22.13 2.16 19.07
CA GLY A 1 22.35 1.82 17.64
C GLY A 1 21.34 2.56 16.78
N LYS A 2 21.25 2.27 15.48
CA LYS A 2 20.23 2.85 14.57
C LYS A 2 19.35 1.75 13.99
N LEU A 3 18.08 2.06 13.76
CA LEU A 3 17.13 1.23 13.01
C LEU A 3 16.43 2.12 11.99
N ARG A 4 16.20 1.61 10.78
CA ARG A 4 15.57 2.36 9.69
C ARG A 4 14.19 1.84 9.35
N LEU A 5 13.25 2.77 9.25
CA LEU A 5 11.93 2.57 8.69
C LEU A 5 11.94 3.11 7.27
N TYR A 6 11.72 2.24 6.29
CA TYR A 6 11.63 2.68 4.89
C TYR A 6 10.18 3.01 4.56
N THR A 7 9.95 4.06 3.79
CA THR A 7 8.63 4.37 3.24
C THR A 7 8.68 4.46 1.71
N SER A 8 7.55 4.19 1.04
CA SER A 8 7.44 4.33 -0.42
C SER A 8 6.01 4.62 -0.87
N TRP A 9 5.83 5.72 -1.59
CA TRP A 9 4.58 6.21 -2.19
C TRP A 9 4.88 7.38 -3.14
N PRO A 10 3.94 7.78 -4.01
CA PRO A 10 4.25 8.80 -5.01
C PRO A 10 4.33 10.18 -4.34
N MET A 11 5.44 10.87 -4.58
CA MET A 11 5.72 12.20 -4.03
C MET A 11 5.86 13.28 -5.13
N GLN A 12 5.32 12.99 -6.32
CA GLN A 12 5.34 13.90 -7.47
C GLN A 12 3.95 14.15 -8.04
N GLY A 13 3.86 15.16 -8.90
CA GLY A 13 2.65 15.49 -9.65
C GLY A 13 1.44 15.74 -8.76
N ALA A 14 0.30 15.18 -9.15
CA ALA A 14 -0.96 15.33 -8.43
C ALA A 14 -0.97 14.63 -7.06
N MET A 15 -0.01 13.73 -6.79
CA MET A 15 0.03 12.91 -5.58
C MET A 15 0.83 13.55 -4.43
N ILE A 16 1.41 14.73 -4.64
CA ILE A 16 2.20 15.45 -3.62
C ILE A 16 1.43 15.60 -2.29
N PRO A 17 0.15 15.99 -2.27
CA PRO A 17 -0.59 16.12 -1.01
C PRO A 17 -0.70 14.80 -0.24
N GLU A 18 -1.04 13.71 -0.92
CA GLU A 18 -1.17 12.37 -0.34
C GLU A 18 0.19 11.86 0.16
N GLY A 19 1.23 11.93 -0.70
CA GLY A 19 2.60 11.55 -0.39
C GLY A 19 3.15 12.30 0.82
N THR A 20 2.92 13.61 0.87
CA THR A 20 3.32 14.47 2.01
C THR A 20 2.56 14.09 3.28
N GLY A 21 1.26 13.82 3.18
CA GLY A 21 0.43 13.38 4.31
C GLY A 21 0.93 12.08 4.94
N MET A 22 1.23 11.07 4.12
CA MET A 22 1.77 9.79 4.60
C MET A 22 3.16 9.94 5.23
N LYS A 23 4.05 10.71 4.59
CA LYS A 23 5.37 11.05 5.16
C LYS A 23 5.22 11.71 6.52
N ASN A 24 4.40 12.75 6.61
CA ASN A 24 4.19 13.46 7.87
C ASN A 24 3.57 12.55 8.94
N GLY A 25 2.70 11.60 8.57
CA GLY A 25 2.15 10.63 9.50
C GLY A 25 3.20 9.70 10.13
N VAL A 26 4.13 9.18 9.32
CA VAL A 26 5.23 8.36 9.84
C VAL A 26 6.20 9.18 10.68
N ASP A 27 6.57 10.37 10.21
CA ASP A 27 7.47 11.28 10.95
C ASP A 27 6.86 11.69 12.29
N LEU A 28 5.55 11.96 12.33
CA LEU A 28 4.82 12.27 13.56
C LEU A 28 4.84 11.09 14.52
N ALA A 29 4.53 9.87 14.06
CA ALA A 29 4.55 8.69 14.91
C ALA A 29 5.94 8.41 15.52
N VAL A 30 7.01 8.62 14.74
CA VAL A 30 8.39 8.51 15.24
C VAL A 30 8.71 9.60 16.26
N SER A 31 8.25 10.83 16.01
CA SER A 31 8.41 11.97 16.94
C SER A 31 7.69 11.72 18.27
N GLU A 32 6.45 11.23 18.23
CA GLU A 32 5.65 10.89 19.42
C GLU A 32 6.28 9.74 20.24
N ALA A 33 6.98 8.82 19.58
CA ALA A 33 7.78 7.79 20.22
C ALA A 33 9.12 8.31 20.79
N GLY A 34 9.41 9.60 20.65
CA GLY A 34 10.66 10.22 21.12
C GLY A 34 11.88 9.96 20.23
N GLY A 35 11.67 9.51 18.99
CA GLY A 35 12.73 9.24 18.00
C GLY A 35 13.60 8.01 18.31
N ALA A 36 13.26 7.23 19.33
CA ALA A 36 14.02 6.04 19.71
C ALA A 36 13.12 4.97 20.32
N VAL A 37 13.49 3.71 20.13
CA VAL A 37 12.81 2.55 20.74
C VAL A 37 13.86 1.57 21.25
N ALA A 38 13.66 1.04 22.47
CA ALA A 38 14.55 0.05 23.08
C ALA A 38 16.06 0.40 23.02
N GLY A 39 16.42 1.70 23.11
CA GLY A 39 17.81 2.17 23.04
C GLY A 39 18.39 2.33 21.62
N TYR A 40 17.56 2.24 20.58
CA TYR A 40 17.94 2.49 19.18
C TYR A 40 17.26 3.74 18.65
N CYS A 41 18.02 4.60 17.97
CA CYS A 41 17.47 5.74 17.25
C CYS A 41 16.74 5.26 16.00
N LEU A 42 15.55 5.79 15.77
CA LEU A 42 14.75 5.54 14.58
C LEU A 42 15.10 6.57 13.50
N GLU A 43 15.38 6.09 12.28
CA GLU A 43 15.56 6.91 11.09
C GLU A 43 14.48 6.55 10.06
N VAL A 44 13.76 7.55 9.55
CA VAL A 44 12.80 7.35 8.46
C VAL A 44 13.50 7.65 7.13
N VAL A 45 13.56 6.64 6.26
CA VAL A 45 14.05 6.80 4.88
C VAL A 45 12.85 6.88 3.96
N ASN A 46 12.51 8.09 3.54
CA ASN A 46 11.39 8.32 2.64
C ASN A 46 11.81 8.11 1.18
N LEU A 47 11.10 7.23 0.47
CA LEU A 47 11.29 6.98 -0.96
C LEU A 47 10.05 7.42 -1.75
N ASP A 48 10.29 7.80 -2.99
CA ASP A 48 9.28 8.20 -3.96
C ASP A 48 9.12 7.09 -4.99
N ASP A 49 7.91 6.55 -5.14
CA ASP A 49 7.61 5.52 -6.15
C ASP A 49 7.11 6.12 -7.48
N ALA A 50 7.06 7.45 -7.61
CA ALA A 50 6.59 8.10 -8.82
C ALA A 50 7.64 8.09 -9.94
N SER A 51 7.18 7.83 -11.16
CA SER A 51 7.96 8.09 -12.38
C SER A 51 8.23 9.60 -12.50
N PRO A 52 9.50 10.03 -12.66
CA PRO A 52 9.83 11.44 -12.90
C PRO A 52 9.21 12.02 -14.18
N GLN A 53 8.82 11.17 -15.12
CA GLN A 53 8.24 11.58 -16.41
C GLN A 53 6.73 11.81 -16.30
N THR A 54 6.03 11.01 -15.50
CA THR A 54 4.56 11.04 -15.44
C THR A 54 4.00 11.62 -14.15
N GLY A 55 4.81 11.65 -13.08
CA GLY A 55 4.38 12.01 -11.72
C GLY A 55 3.41 11.01 -11.09
N LYS A 56 3.17 9.85 -11.72
CA LYS A 56 2.36 8.75 -11.18
C LYS A 56 3.28 7.65 -10.65
N TRP A 57 2.76 6.82 -9.74
CA TRP A 57 3.47 5.63 -9.27
C TRP A 57 3.94 4.77 -10.45
N ASP A 58 5.11 4.16 -10.32
CA ASP A 58 5.73 3.32 -11.33
C ASP A 58 6.23 2.02 -10.71
N GLY A 59 5.88 0.89 -11.32
CA GLY A 59 6.22 -0.42 -10.79
C GLY A 59 7.72 -0.73 -10.77
N ALA A 60 8.49 -0.20 -11.71
CA ALA A 60 9.95 -0.40 -11.73
C ALA A 60 10.62 0.43 -10.64
N VAL A 61 10.18 1.68 -10.43
CA VAL A 61 10.66 2.53 -9.33
C VAL A 61 10.32 1.91 -7.97
N GLU A 62 9.10 1.41 -7.79
CA GLU A 62 8.72 0.70 -6.56
C GLU A 62 9.57 -0.56 -6.32
N ALA A 63 9.85 -1.33 -7.37
CA ALA A 63 10.74 -2.49 -7.26
C ALA A 63 12.16 -2.07 -6.81
N GLU A 64 12.70 -0.98 -7.36
CA GLU A 64 13.99 -0.43 -6.93
C GLU A 64 13.96 0.00 -5.46
N ASN A 65 12.91 0.71 -5.05
CA ASN A 65 12.71 1.16 -3.67
C ASN A 65 12.67 -0.03 -2.69
N ALA A 66 11.91 -1.07 -3.01
CA ALA A 66 11.84 -2.30 -2.21
C ALA A 66 13.21 -3.01 -2.13
N ASN A 67 13.92 -3.16 -3.27
CA ASN A 67 15.26 -3.76 -3.29
C ASN A 67 16.28 -2.95 -2.47
N LYS A 68 16.19 -1.61 -2.52
CA LYS A 68 17.03 -0.72 -1.70
C LYS A 68 16.78 -0.92 -0.21
N ALA A 69 15.52 -1.06 0.20
CA ALA A 69 15.17 -1.28 1.60
C ALA A 69 15.68 -2.64 2.10
N VAL A 70 15.42 -3.73 1.37
CA VAL A 70 15.89 -5.08 1.79
C VAL A 70 17.41 -5.25 1.72
N GLY A 71 18.10 -4.41 0.95
CA GLY A 71 19.57 -4.36 0.89
C GLY A 71 20.21 -3.55 2.02
N ASP A 72 19.44 -2.78 2.80
CA ASP A 72 19.97 -2.02 3.93
C ASP A 72 19.96 -2.88 5.21
N PRO A 73 21.12 -3.21 5.80
CA PRO A 73 21.19 -4.02 7.02
C PRO A 73 20.59 -3.34 8.25
N LEU A 74 20.29 -2.04 8.20
CA LEU A 74 19.61 -1.31 9.28
C LEU A 74 18.08 -1.26 9.09
N ALA A 75 17.56 -1.64 7.92
CA ALA A 75 16.13 -1.60 7.64
C ALA A 75 15.41 -2.71 8.42
N ILE A 76 14.34 -2.32 9.13
CA ILE A 76 13.54 -3.27 9.93
C ILE A 76 12.10 -3.43 9.43
N VAL A 77 11.59 -2.48 8.63
CA VAL A 77 10.22 -2.50 8.12
C VAL A 77 10.09 -1.64 6.88
N TYR A 78 9.20 -2.05 5.98
CA TYR A 78 8.77 -1.30 4.82
C TYR A 78 7.34 -0.77 5.04
N ILE A 79 7.17 0.55 5.08
CA ILE A 79 5.88 1.20 5.32
C ILE A 79 5.37 1.75 3.98
N GLY A 80 4.33 1.14 3.44
CA GLY A 80 3.83 1.44 2.10
C GLY A 80 3.07 0.24 1.52
N THR A 81 2.43 0.42 0.37
CA THR A 81 2.49 1.58 -0.52
C THR A 81 1.21 2.41 -0.45
N TYR A 82 1.10 3.49 -1.23
CA TYR A 82 -0.19 4.15 -1.47
C TYR A 82 -1.05 3.39 -2.50
N ASN A 83 -0.50 3.10 -3.69
CA ASN A 83 -1.23 2.38 -4.75
C ASN A 83 -1.18 0.86 -4.54
N SER A 84 -2.33 0.19 -4.60
CA SER A 84 -2.41 -1.27 -4.45
C SER A 84 -1.58 -2.04 -5.50
N GLY A 85 -1.37 -1.46 -6.68
CA GLY A 85 -0.51 -2.01 -7.73
C GLY A 85 0.97 -2.02 -7.34
N ALA A 86 1.46 -0.95 -6.70
CA ALA A 86 2.81 -0.88 -6.17
C ALA A 86 3.04 -1.96 -5.09
N ALA A 87 2.06 -2.20 -4.22
CA ALA A 87 2.15 -3.28 -3.23
C ALA A 87 2.29 -4.67 -3.85
N LYS A 88 1.62 -4.95 -4.98
CA LYS A 88 1.80 -6.24 -5.70
C LYS A 88 3.26 -6.46 -6.11
N VAL A 89 4.01 -5.38 -6.36
CA VAL A 89 5.43 -5.41 -6.71
C VAL A 89 6.31 -5.61 -5.47
N SER A 90 6.13 -4.79 -4.43
CA SER A 90 7.03 -4.80 -3.27
C SER A 90 6.81 -5.96 -2.31
N ILE A 91 5.58 -6.46 -2.14
CA ILE A 91 5.30 -7.57 -1.21
C ILE A 91 6.18 -8.80 -1.48
N PRO A 92 6.27 -9.37 -2.70
CA PRO A 92 7.09 -10.55 -2.93
C PRO A 92 8.60 -10.30 -2.77
N ILE A 93 9.08 -9.06 -2.99
CA ILE A 93 10.49 -8.68 -2.74
C ILE A 93 10.76 -8.70 -1.23
N ASN A 94 9.94 -7.97 -0.46
CA ASN A 94 10.02 -7.92 0.99
C ASN A 94 9.83 -9.30 1.62
N ASN A 95 8.97 -10.14 1.04
CA ASN A 95 8.69 -11.49 1.52
C ASN A 95 9.93 -12.40 1.44
N ARG A 96 10.64 -12.38 0.31
CA ARG A 96 11.90 -13.14 0.17
C ARG A 96 12.96 -12.71 1.17
N ALA A 97 12.96 -11.43 1.55
CA ALA A 97 13.90 -10.86 2.51
C ALA A 97 13.46 -11.00 3.98
N HIS A 98 12.33 -11.68 4.26
CA HIS A 98 11.75 -11.73 5.60
C HIS A 98 11.43 -10.35 6.21
N MET A 99 11.19 -9.34 5.36
CA MET A 99 10.87 -7.99 5.78
C MET A 99 9.36 -7.81 5.89
N ALA A 100 8.92 -7.30 7.05
CA ALA A 100 7.53 -6.91 7.25
C ALA A 100 7.21 -5.67 6.41
N GLN A 101 6.03 -5.68 5.78
CA GLN A 101 5.47 -4.58 5.04
C GLN A 101 4.11 -4.19 5.60
N ILE A 102 3.88 -2.91 5.85
CA ILE A 102 2.60 -2.38 6.32
C ILE A 102 2.18 -1.16 5.51
N THR A 103 0.96 -1.17 4.98
CA THR A 103 0.40 -0.01 4.26
C THR A 103 -0.59 0.76 5.14
N PRO A 104 -0.68 2.10 5.01
CA PRO A 104 -1.81 2.86 5.54
C PRO A 104 -3.00 2.97 4.56
N ALA A 105 -2.88 2.51 3.31
CA ALA A 105 -3.78 2.92 2.22
C ALA A 105 -4.37 1.79 1.36
N ASN A 106 -3.66 0.67 1.12
CA ASN A 106 -4.12 -0.27 0.09
C ASN A 106 -5.35 -1.08 0.52
N THR A 107 -6.41 -1.04 -0.29
CA THR A 107 -7.70 -1.70 0.00
C THR A 107 -8.03 -2.87 -0.94
N TYR A 108 -7.22 -3.15 -1.97
CA TYR A 108 -7.43 -4.29 -2.86
C TYR A 108 -7.53 -5.63 -2.09
N PRO A 109 -8.60 -6.43 -2.22
CA PRO A 109 -8.80 -7.65 -1.42
C PRO A 109 -7.67 -8.67 -1.57
N GLY A 110 -7.19 -8.87 -2.80
CA GLY A 110 -6.19 -9.88 -3.15
C GLY A 110 -4.82 -9.71 -2.52
N LEU A 111 -4.52 -8.59 -1.86
CA LEU A 111 -3.30 -8.43 -1.08
C LEU A 111 -3.31 -9.27 0.22
N THR A 112 -4.49 -9.65 0.72
CA THR A 112 -4.63 -10.28 2.04
C THR A 112 -5.57 -11.48 2.10
N LYS A 113 -6.53 -11.62 1.17
CA LYS A 113 -7.56 -12.67 1.22
C LYS A 113 -7.98 -13.13 -0.18
N LYS A 114 -8.53 -14.35 -0.25
CA LYS A 114 -9.00 -14.98 -1.50
C LYS A 114 -10.32 -14.43 -2.02
N ARG A 115 -11.22 -14.01 -1.13
CA ARG A 115 -12.53 -13.49 -1.52
C ARG A 115 -12.35 -12.12 -2.17
N GLY A 116 -12.82 -11.97 -3.41
CA GLY A 116 -12.67 -10.75 -4.21
C GLY A 116 -11.27 -10.57 -4.81
N ALA A 117 -10.47 -11.64 -4.88
CA ALA A 117 -9.12 -11.62 -5.40
C ALA A 117 -9.02 -12.29 -6.77
N ALA A 118 -7.97 -11.97 -7.52
CA ALA A 118 -7.65 -12.67 -8.77
C ALA A 118 -7.10 -14.08 -8.48
N PRO A 119 -7.10 -15.00 -9.47
CA PRO A 119 -6.56 -16.34 -9.29
C PRO A 119 -5.11 -16.34 -8.76
N GLY A 120 -4.86 -17.18 -7.74
CA GLY A 120 -3.55 -17.32 -7.10
C GLY A 120 -3.25 -16.30 -5.99
N GLU A 121 -4.12 -15.31 -5.78
CA GLU A 121 -3.96 -14.31 -4.72
C GLU A 121 -4.63 -14.75 -3.40
N PRO A 122 -4.03 -14.43 -2.24
CA PRO A 122 -2.79 -13.66 -2.03
C PRO A 122 -1.49 -14.48 -2.13
N GLU A 123 -1.55 -15.79 -2.34
CA GLU A 123 -0.39 -16.69 -2.26
C GLU A 123 0.75 -16.32 -3.22
N ILE A 124 0.45 -15.78 -4.41
CA ILE A 124 1.47 -15.33 -5.36
C ILE A 124 2.40 -14.24 -4.80
N TYR A 125 1.94 -13.48 -3.79
CA TYR A 125 2.73 -12.44 -3.14
C TYR A 125 3.62 -12.98 -2.02
N ARG A 126 3.53 -14.27 -1.68
CA ARG A 126 4.21 -14.89 -0.54
C ARG A 126 5.17 -16.01 -1.00
N PRO A 127 6.18 -15.72 -1.85
CA PRO A 127 7.10 -16.72 -2.37
C PRO A 127 7.85 -17.50 -1.27
N GLY A 128 8.07 -16.91 -0.10
CA GLY A 128 8.66 -17.56 1.07
C GLY A 128 7.68 -18.41 1.89
N GLY A 129 6.39 -18.44 1.54
CA GLY A 129 5.38 -19.28 2.19
C GLY A 129 4.83 -18.75 3.51
N PHE A 130 5.22 -17.54 3.94
CA PHE A 130 4.72 -16.89 5.15
C PHE A 130 4.11 -15.51 4.88
N VAL A 131 3.31 -15.02 5.81
CA VAL A 131 2.72 -13.68 5.76
C VAL A 131 3.74 -12.64 6.19
N ASN A 132 3.96 -11.63 5.37
CA ASN A 132 4.79 -10.47 5.72
C ASN A 132 4.09 -9.13 5.47
N TYR A 133 2.87 -9.13 4.93
CA TYR A 133 2.15 -7.90 4.55
C TYR A 133 0.91 -7.69 5.41
N PHE A 134 0.74 -6.46 5.89
CA PHE A 134 -0.34 -6.06 6.79
C PHE A 134 -0.99 -4.74 6.34
N ARG A 135 -2.28 -4.60 6.64
CA ARG A 135 -3.01 -3.34 6.50
C ARG A 135 -4.00 -3.16 7.65
N PRO A 136 -4.10 -1.97 8.25
CA PRO A 136 -5.13 -1.66 9.23
C PRO A 136 -6.45 -1.22 8.57
N VAL A 137 -6.43 -0.84 7.29
CA VAL A 137 -7.60 -0.34 6.56
C VAL A 137 -8.51 -1.46 6.03
N PRO A 138 -9.86 -1.29 6.08
CA PRO A 138 -10.80 -2.24 5.49
C PRO A 138 -10.64 -2.40 3.97
N ALA A 139 -10.90 -3.60 3.47
CA ALA A 139 -10.78 -3.94 2.06
C ALA A 139 -12.00 -3.52 1.21
N ASP A 140 -11.81 -3.39 -0.11
CA ASP A 140 -12.81 -2.90 -1.06
C ASP A 140 -14.07 -3.77 -1.15
N ASP A 141 -13.97 -5.07 -0.88
CA ASP A 141 -15.12 -5.99 -0.87
C ASP A 141 -16.15 -5.63 0.22
N ILE A 142 -15.78 -4.81 1.20
CA ILE A 142 -16.70 -4.22 2.17
C ILE A 142 -17.23 -2.89 1.63
N GLN A 143 -16.36 -2.04 1.07
CA GLN A 143 -16.71 -0.68 0.65
C GLN A 143 -17.67 -0.66 -0.54
N GLY A 144 -17.39 -1.42 -1.61
CA GLY A 144 -18.23 -1.45 -2.81
C GLY A 144 -19.66 -1.92 -2.52
N ALA A 145 -19.80 -3.00 -1.74
CA ALA A 145 -21.10 -3.54 -1.36
C ALA A 145 -21.90 -2.58 -0.45
N VAL A 146 -21.23 -1.81 0.41
CA VAL A 146 -21.87 -0.75 1.20
C VAL A 146 -22.32 0.41 0.29
N GLY A 147 -21.49 0.80 -0.69
CA GLY A 147 -21.83 1.82 -1.68
C GLY A 147 -23.10 1.47 -2.46
N ALA A 148 -23.21 0.24 -2.97
CA ALA A 148 -24.39 -0.22 -3.70
C ALA A 148 -25.65 -0.22 -2.81
N LYS A 149 -25.53 -0.69 -1.56
CA LYS A 149 -26.63 -0.65 -0.58
C LYS A 149 -27.07 0.79 -0.27
N TRP A 150 -26.12 1.72 -0.17
CA TRP A 150 -26.42 3.12 0.10
C TRP A 150 -27.10 3.81 -1.09
N ALA A 151 -26.62 3.59 -2.32
CA ALA A 151 -27.27 4.09 -3.54
C ALA A 151 -28.73 3.62 -3.65
N LYS A 152 -28.99 2.35 -3.33
CA LYS A 152 -30.36 1.80 -3.27
C LYS A 152 -31.22 2.48 -2.20
N ARG A 153 -30.67 2.79 -1.03
CA ARG A 153 -31.37 3.54 0.03
C ARG A 153 -31.70 4.98 -0.39
N LEU A 154 -30.87 5.60 -1.23
CA LEU A 154 -31.15 6.91 -1.83
C LEU A 154 -32.22 6.86 -2.95
N GLY A 155 -32.74 5.68 -3.28
CA GLY A 155 -33.76 5.50 -4.31
C GLY A 155 -33.20 5.44 -5.73
N ALA A 156 -31.88 5.36 -5.90
CA ALA A 156 -31.26 5.21 -7.22
C ALA A 156 -31.68 3.87 -7.85
N LYS A 157 -32.16 3.93 -9.09
CA LYS A 157 -32.61 2.75 -9.88
C LYS A 157 -31.67 2.40 -11.03
N LYS A 158 -30.89 3.37 -11.49
CA LYS A 158 -29.90 3.25 -12.57
C LYS A 158 -28.70 4.12 -12.20
N VAL A 159 -27.50 3.63 -12.46
CA VAL A 159 -26.23 4.28 -12.15
C VAL A 159 -25.26 4.05 -13.29
N TYR A 160 -24.29 4.95 -13.44
CA TYR A 160 -23.12 4.75 -14.28
C TYR A 160 -21.91 4.54 -13.37
N ILE A 161 -21.06 3.57 -13.69
CA ILE A 161 -19.84 3.27 -12.93
C ILE A 161 -18.65 3.69 -13.79
N LEU A 162 -17.79 4.55 -13.25
CA LEU A 162 -16.53 4.96 -13.87
C LEU A 162 -15.39 4.56 -12.94
N ASN A 163 -14.30 4.05 -13.51
CA ASN A 163 -13.07 3.76 -12.77
C ASN A 163 -11.84 4.06 -13.63
N ASP A 164 -10.70 4.28 -12.95
CA ASP A 164 -9.41 4.63 -13.53
C ASP A 164 -8.62 3.43 -14.09
N GLN A 165 -9.22 2.23 -14.10
CA GLN A 165 -8.62 0.95 -14.47
C GLN A 165 -7.47 0.48 -13.58
N GLU A 166 -7.12 1.24 -12.53
CA GLU A 166 -6.17 0.78 -11.52
C GLU A 166 -6.82 -0.29 -10.63
N LEU A 167 -6.02 -1.13 -10.01
CA LEU A 167 -6.51 -2.25 -9.20
C LEU A 167 -7.46 -1.83 -8.07
N TYR A 168 -7.22 -0.64 -7.49
CA TYR A 168 -8.10 -0.04 -6.50
C TYR A 168 -9.43 0.38 -7.12
N GLY A 169 -9.40 1.30 -8.10
CA GLY A 169 -10.61 1.85 -8.70
C GLY A 169 -11.45 0.79 -9.39
N LYS A 170 -10.81 -0.13 -10.13
CA LYS A 170 -11.48 -1.28 -10.74
C LYS A 170 -12.04 -2.23 -9.69
N GLY A 171 -11.28 -2.53 -8.63
CA GLY A 171 -11.69 -3.45 -7.57
C GLY A 171 -12.97 -3.00 -6.85
N ILE A 172 -13.08 -1.72 -6.51
CA ILE A 172 -14.31 -1.16 -5.93
C ILE A 172 -15.47 -1.22 -6.93
N ALA A 173 -15.23 -0.85 -8.20
CA ALA A 173 -16.25 -0.85 -9.23
C ALA A 173 -16.87 -2.23 -9.46
N ASP A 174 -16.04 -3.27 -9.57
CA ASP A 174 -16.50 -4.65 -9.76
C ASP A 174 -17.38 -5.12 -8.57
N VAL A 175 -17.02 -4.75 -7.34
CA VAL A 175 -17.79 -5.10 -6.13
C VAL A 175 -19.10 -4.31 -6.06
N PHE A 176 -19.11 -3.06 -6.51
CA PHE A 176 -20.33 -2.23 -6.53
C PHE A 176 -21.34 -2.76 -7.57
N GLU A 177 -20.86 -3.28 -8.70
CA GLU A 177 -21.70 -3.82 -9.78
C GLU A 177 -22.37 -5.16 -9.41
N ALA A 178 -21.69 -6.00 -8.62
CA ALA A 178 -22.13 -7.36 -8.25
C ALA A 178 -23.37 -7.42 -7.34
#